data_AF-U1JIH2-F1
#
_entry.id   AF-U1JIH2-F1
#
_cell.length_a   1.000
_cell.length_b   1.000
_cell.length_c   1.000
_cell.angle_alpha   90.00
_cell.angle_beta   90.00
_cell.angle_gamma   90.00
#
_symmetry.space_group_name_H-M   'P 1'
#
loop_
_entity.id
_entity.type
_entity.pdbx_description
1 polymer ?
#
loop_
_entity_poly.entity_id
_entity_poly.type
_entity_poly.pdbx_seq_one_letter_code
_entity_poly.pdbx_strand_id
1 'polypeptide(L)'
;MKFNTLCVLPAAIIASSAIAHTAETTSIESDNTINMQQDSSLNEGFSDIEVFGANDSAGAGDSTGSRPDDFTPFPTTEPSDLTGGGNIHYGVLYVDKAVSEGSNDYEPYRRICVKSNKRMIIGAHSPYDQATHGERYLVKGTYKASYPKAGDFTKISLKLKKDKTSVAEFIYLQKLGTAKYEFIGESRLGKAINGHVKAYYKNVMQYDYELCEVTLGAYY
;
A
#
# COMPACT_ATOMS: atom_id res chain seq x y z
N MET A 1 30.91 2.20 57.80
CA MET A 1 30.84 3.56 57.21
C MET A 1 29.58 3.64 56.37
N LYS A 2 28.74 4.65 56.61
CA LYS A 2 27.52 4.95 55.83
C LYS A 2 27.91 5.87 54.67
N PHE A 3 27.35 5.67 53.47
CA PHE A 3 26.96 6.77 52.59
C PHE A 3 25.77 6.34 51.73
N ASN A 4 24.74 7.19 51.77
CA ASN A 4 23.51 7.13 50.99
C ASN A 4 23.62 8.30 49.99
N THR A 5 23.33 8.08 48.71
CA THR A 5 23.26 9.19 47.74
C THR A 5 22.10 8.98 46.78
N LEU A 6 21.01 9.68 47.08
CA LEU A 6 19.95 10.03 46.14
C LEU A 6 20.55 10.93 45.06
N CYS A 7 20.32 10.61 43.78
CA CYS A 7 20.63 11.51 42.67
C CYS A 7 19.33 11.93 41.98
N VAL A 8 19.05 13.23 42.08
CA VAL A 8 17.98 13.98 41.45
C VAL A 8 18.45 14.39 40.05
N LEU A 9 17.58 14.27 39.03
CA LEU A 9 17.82 14.84 37.70
C LEU A 9 16.92 16.07 37.48
N PRO A 10 17.44 17.18 36.93
CA PRO A 10 16.75 18.46 36.89
C PRO A 10 15.82 18.62 35.68
N ALA A 11 14.69 19.28 35.90
CA ALA A 11 13.81 19.81 34.86
C ALA A 11 14.46 21.06 34.22
N ALA A 12 14.60 21.07 32.90
CA ALA A 12 15.00 22.25 32.14
C ALA A 12 13.74 22.98 31.65
N ILE A 13 13.51 24.17 32.20
CA ILE A 13 12.62 25.21 31.69
C ILE A 13 13.52 26.26 31.04
N ILE A 14 13.32 26.57 29.76
CA ILE A 14 13.77 27.84 29.18
C ILE A 14 12.66 28.41 28.31
N ALA A 15 12.31 29.66 28.63
CA ALA A 15 11.24 30.45 28.09
C ALA A 15 11.68 31.31 26.89
N SER A 16 10.75 31.47 25.95
CA SER A 16 10.41 32.64 25.12
C SER A 16 11.44 33.75 24.83
N SER A 17 11.52 34.12 23.55
CA SER A 17 11.66 35.53 23.15
C SER A 17 10.84 35.81 21.87
N ALA A 18 9.91 36.74 21.99
CA ALA A 18 9.11 37.29 20.91
C ALA A 18 9.93 38.28 20.08
N ILE A 19 9.72 38.31 18.75
CA ILE A 19 10.04 39.47 17.91
C ILE A 19 8.80 39.76 17.07
N ALA A 20 8.22 40.93 17.35
CA ALA A 20 7.21 41.56 16.54
C ALA A 20 7.90 42.40 15.45
N HIS A 21 7.40 42.31 14.21
CA HIS A 21 7.57 43.38 13.23
C HIS A 21 6.25 43.54 12.46
N THR A 22 5.66 44.71 12.65
CA THR A 22 4.56 45.29 11.89
C THR A 22 5.07 45.96 10.63
N ALA A 23 4.40 45.74 9.50
CA ALA A 23 4.27 46.71 8.40
C ALA A 23 2.97 46.44 7.61
N GLU A 24 2.02 47.37 7.75
CA GLU A 24 0.93 47.73 6.82
C GLU A 24 1.50 48.03 5.40
N THR A 25 0.83 48.02 4.26
CA THR A 25 -0.59 47.98 3.82
C THR A 25 -0.56 47.77 2.30
N THR A 26 -1.50 47.03 1.70
CA THR A 26 -2.36 47.51 0.60
C THR A 26 -3.39 46.45 0.17
N SER A 27 -4.64 46.93 0.15
CA SER A 27 -5.93 46.45 -0.40
C SER A 27 -5.87 45.59 -1.67
N ILE A 28 -6.83 44.70 -1.98
CA ILE A 28 -8.23 44.99 -2.40
C ILE A 28 -9.07 43.68 -2.42
N GLU A 29 -10.29 43.75 -1.84
CA GLU A 29 -11.59 43.05 -2.14
C GLU A 29 -11.61 41.54 -2.47
N SER A 30 -12.50 40.66 -1.96
CA SER A 30 -13.85 40.79 -1.40
C SER A 30 -14.19 39.50 -0.63
N ASP A 31 -14.54 39.62 0.65
CA ASP A 31 -15.05 38.52 1.46
C ASP A 31 -16.58 38.54 1.41
N ASN A 32 -17.17 37.43 0.96
CA ASN A 32 -18.55 37.08 1.29
C ASN A 32 -18.52 35.67 1.90
N THR A 33 -18.52 35.66 3.23
CA THR A 33 -19.07 34.65 4.17
C THR A 33 -19.44 33.26 3.64
N ILE A 34 -19.01 32.22 4.35
CA ILE A 34 -19.90 31.42 5.23
C ILE A 34 -19.05 30.55 6.19
N ASN A 35 -19.38 30.67 7.47
CA ASN A 35 -18.92 29.84 8.60
C ASN A 35 -19.17 28.34 8.34
N MET A 36 -18.14 27.51 8.50
CA MET A 36 -18.33 26.12 8.89
C MET A 36 -17.87 25.92 10.32
N GLN A 37 -18.85 25.86 11.22
CA GLN A 37 -18.71 25.08 12.43
C GLN A 37 -19.92 24.15 12.55
N GLN A 38 -19.60 22.90 12.81
CA GLN A 38 -20.28 22.00 13.76
C GLN A 38 -20.85 20.67 13.21
N ASP A 39 -20.22 19.61 13.76
CA ASP A 39 -20.77 18.35 14.26
C ASP A 39 -21.21 17.19 13.35
N SER A 40 -20.41 16.13 13.46
CA SER A 40 -20.73 14.76 13.88
C SER A 40 -21.84 13.95 13.18
N SER A 41 -21.46 12.68 12.97
CA SER A 41 -22.28 11.50 12.65
C SER A 41 -22.46 11.21 11.17
N LEU A 42 -21.67 10.24 10.69
CA LEU A 42 -22.03 9.39 9.55
C LEU A 42 -21.78 7.95 9.99
N ASN A 43 -22.74 7.45 10.76
CA ASN A 43 -23.12 6.05 10.69
C ASN A 43 -24.22 5.96 9.62
N GLU A 44 -24.28 4.80 8.95
CA GLU A 44 -25.28 4.36 7.98
C GLU A 44 -24.98 4.57 6.48
N GLY A 45 -25.16 3.48 5.72
CA GLY A 45 -25.36 3.54 4.27
C GLY A 45 -24.40 2.74 3.40
N PHE A 46 -24.23 1.43 3.64
CA PHE A 46 -23.84 0.53 2.55
C PHE A 46 -25.06 0.29 1.66
N SER A 47 -25.13 0.93 0.50
CA SER A 47 -26.11 0.60 -0.54
C SER A 47 -25.51 0.79 -1.93
N ASP A 48 -25.47 -0.32 -2.66
CA ASP A 48 -25.56 -0.46 -4.12
C ASP A 48 -24.69 0.46 -4.99
N ILE A 49 -23.51 -0.05 -5.34
CA ILE A 49 -22.90 0.28 -6.63
C ILE A 49 -23.44 -0.76 -7.62
N GLU A 50 -24.47 -0.35 -8.37
CA GLU A 50 -25.03 -1.11 -9.48
C GLU A 50 -23.96 -1.31 -10.57
N VAL A 51 -23.77 -2.59 -10.92
CA VAL A 51 -22.90 -3.05 -11.99
C VAL A 51 -23.69 -3.00 -13.31
N PHE A 52 -23.32 -2.08 -14.20
CA PHE A 52 -23.65 -2.10 -15.62
C PHE A 52 -22.33 -1.84 -16.40
N GLY A 53 -21.98 -2.52 -17.48
CA GLY A 53 -22.61 -3.60 -18.22
C GLY A 53 -21.54 -4.23 -19.11
N ALA A 54 -21.79 -5.47 -19.53
CA ALA A 54 -20.94 -6.20 -20.44
C ALA A 54 -20.83 -5.48 -21.79
N ASN A 55 -19.60 -5.21 -22.22
CA ASN A 55 -19.23 -5.15 -23.63
C ASN A 55 -17.91 -5.91 -23.80
N ASP A 56 -18.03 -6.96 -24.58
CA ASP A 56 -17.04 -7.86 -25.16
C ASP A 56 -15.95 -7.12 -25.93
N SER A 57 -14.91 -6.64 -25.23
CA SER A 57 -13.68 -6.23 -25.91
C SER A 57 -12.76 -7.44 -26.08
N ALA A 58 -12.82 -8.03 -27.27
CA ALA A 58 -11.80 -8.94 -27.78
C ALA A 58 -10.41 -8.32 -27.59
N GLY A 59 -9.60 -8.91 -26.70
CA GLY A 59 -8.25 -8.44 -26.38
C GLY A 59 -7.84 -8.60 -24.91
N ALA A 60 -8.79 -8.76 -23.98
CA ALA A 60 -8.49 -9.16 -22.61
C ALA A 60 -8.36 -10.69 -22.57
N GLY A 61 -7.13 -11.20 -22.66
CA GLY A 61 -6.82 -12.63 -22.57
C GLY A 61 -7.55 -13.28 -21.41
N ASP A 62 -8.49 -14.16 -21.75
CA ASP A 62 -9.32 -14.91 -20.83
C ASP A 62 -8.44 -15.50 -19.72
N SER A 63 -8.78 -15.15 -18.48
CA SER A 63 -8.10 -15.65 -17.27
C SER A 63 -8.53 -17.08 -16.96
N THR A 64 -8.70 -17.91 -17.98
CA THR A 64 -9.08 -19.31 -17.91
C THR A 64 -7.91 -20.16 -18.39
N GLY A 65 -6.99 -20.51 -17.48
CA GLY A 65 -6.37 -21.83 -17.54
C GLY A 65 -4.86 -21.96 -17.76
N SER A 66 -4.11 -20.96 -18.21
CA SER A 66 -2.64 -21.10 -18.26
C SER A 66 -1.92 -19.75 -18.32
N ARG A 67 -1.73 -19.12 -17.17
CA ARG A 67 -0.67 -18.12 -16.97
C ARG A 67 0.55 -18.81 -16.32
N PRO A 68 1.77 -18.31 -16.52
CA PRO A 68 3.03 -19.05 -16.31
C PRO A 68 3.23 -19.65 -14.89
N ASP A 69 4.11 -20.64 -14.79
CA ASP A 69 4.38 -21.44 -13.57
C ASP A 69 4.81 -20.62 -12.33
N ASP A 70 5.19 -19.35 -12.50
CA ASP A 70 5.71 -18.49 -11.43
C ASP A 70 4.62 -17.72 -10.66
N PHE A 71 3.38 -17.70 -11.15
CA PHE A 71 2.25 -17.03 -10.50
C PHE A 71 1.72 -17.88 -9.35
N THR A 72 1.59 -17.28 -8.17
CA THR A 72 1.07 -17.99 -6.99
C THR A 72 -0.12 -17.27 -6.36
N PRO A 73 -1.08 -18.00 -5.77
CA PRO A 73 -2.17 -17.38 -5.05
C PRO A 73 -1.61 -16.56 -3.89
N PHE A 74 -2.04 -15.32 -3.83
CA PHE A 74 -1.70 -14.39 -2.75
C PHE A 74 -2.89 -13.48 -2.54
N PRO A 75 -3.25 -13.11 -1.31
CA PRO A 75 -2.76 -13.69 -0.06
C PRO A 75 -3.28 -15.13 0.11
N THR A 76 -2.56 -15.98 0.85
CA THR A 76 -2.95 -17.35 1.14
C THR A 76 -2.87 -17.63 2.65
N THR A 77 -3.66 -18.60 3.13
CA THR A 77 -3.62 -19.11 4.52
C THR A 77 -2.92 -20.46 4.65
N GLU A 78 -2.55 -21.06 3.52
CA GLU A 78 -1.89 -22.37 3.46
C GLU A 78 -0.50 -22.30 4.10
N PRO A 79 -0.03 -23.32 4.82
CA PRO A 79 1.35 -23.35 5.28
C PRO A 79 2.33 -23.27 4.11
N SER A 80 3.46 -22.60 4.31
CA SER A 80 4.54 -22.59 3.34
C SER A 80 5.52 -23.71 3.63
N ASP A 81 5.66 -24.65 2.68
CA ASP A 81 6.64 -25.74 2.77
C ASP A 81 8.08 -25.22 2.90
N LEU A 82 8.35 -24.06 2.30
CA LEU A 82 9.65 -23.38 2.33
C LEU A 82 10.05 -22.88 3.72
N THR A 83 9.07 -22.62 4.57
CA THR A 83 9.28 -22.17 5.96
C THR A 83 9.30 -23.33 6.97
N GLY A 84 9.24 -24.59 6.50
CA GLY A 84 9.05 -25.76 7.36
C GLY A 84 7.64 -25.84 7.97
N GLY A 85 6.61 -25.45 7.22
CA GLY A 85 5.21 -25.48 7.67
C GLY A 85 4.77 -24.24 8.49
N GLY A 86 5.59 -23.21 8.52
CA GLY A 86 5.21 -21.88 8.99
C GLY A 86 4.20 -21.19 8.05
N ASN A 87 3.66 -20.06 8.51
CA ASN A 87 2.64 -19.29 7.76
C ASN A 87 3.23 -18.06 7.05
N ILE A 88 4.56 -18.01 6.85
CA ILE A 88 5.21 -16.84 6.24
C ILE A 88 5.37 -17.09 4.73
N HIS A 89 4.67 -16.31 3.91
CA HIS A 89 4.84 -16.35 2.46
C HIS A 89 5.67 -15.17 2.01
N TYR A 90 6.57 -15.42 1.07
CA TYR A 90 7.45 -14.40 0.51
C TYR A 90 7.59 -14.61 -0.99
N GLY A 91 7.82 -13.51 -1.69
CA GLY A 91 7.62 -13.40 -3.13
C GLY A 91 7.68 -11.94 -3.57
N VAL A 92 7.22 -11.67 -4.79
CA VAL A 92 7.24 -10.32 -5.36
C VAL A 92 5.86 -9.97 -5.89
N LEU A 93 5.33 -8.84 -5.42
CA LEU A 93 4.11 -8.26 -5.95
C LEU A 93 4.48 -7.28 -7.07
N TYR A 94 4.14 -7.65 -8.30
CA TYR A 94 4.26 -6.77 -9.46
C TYR A 94 2.99 -5.94 -9.50
N VAL A 95 3.17 -4.63 -9.64
CA VAL A 95 2.10 -3.67 -9.81
C VAL A 95 2.35 -2.96 -11.12
N ASP A 96 1.37 -3.02 -12.01
CA ASP A 96 1.33 -2.26 -13.24
C ASP A 96 0.28 -1.16 -13.09
N LYS A 97 0.50 -0.02 -13.75
CA LYS A 97 -0.41 1.13 -13.72
C LYS A 97 -0.95 1.39 -15.13
N ALA A 98 -2.24 1.74 -15.20
CA ALA A 98 -2.87 2.11 -16.47
C ALA A 98 -2.16 3.33 -17.09
N VAL A 99 -1.91 3.27 -18.40
CA VAL A 99 -1.24 4.34 -19.16
C VAL A 99 -2.10 5.61 -19.20
N SER A 100 -3.41 5.45 -19.32
CA SER A 100 -4.38 6.54 -19.22
C SER A 100 -5.66 6.09 -18.50
N GLU A 101 -6.48 7.05 -18.11
CA GLU A 101 -7.76 6.75 -17.47
C GLU A 101 -8.68 6.01 -18.45
N GLY A 102 -9.17 4.84 -18.05
CA GLY A 102 -9.99 3.97 -18.89
C GLY A 102 -9.21 3.11 -19.90
N SER A 103 -7.87 3.16 -19.94
CA SER A 103 -7.09 2.26 -20.81
C SER A 103 -7.03 0.84 -20.27
N ASN A 104 -7.06 -0.14 -21.18
CA ASN A 104 -6.70 -1.52 -20.88
C ASN A 104 -5.19 -1.77 -21.03
N ASP A 105 -4.42 -0.75 -21.41
CA ASP A 105 -2.97 -0.77 -21.48
C ASP A 105 -2.38 -0.44 -20.11
N TYR A 106 -1.44 -1.29 -19.66
CA TYR A 106 -0.77 -1.18 -18.38
C TYR A 106 0.74 -1.23 -18.57
N GLU A 107 1.44 -0.37 -17.84
CA GLU A 107 2.90 -0.33 -17.81
C GLU A 107 3.45 -0.71 -16.43
N PRO A 108 4.66 -1.31 -16.36
CA PRO A 108 5.31 -1.62 -15.10
C PRO A 108 5.40 -0.39 -14.19
N TYR A 109 4.87 -0.49 -12.97
CA TYR A 109 4.78 0.64 -12.05
C TYR A 109 5.61 0.45 -10.78
N ARG A 110 5.48 -0.72 -10.12
CA ARG A 110 6.25 -1.10 -8.94
C ARG A 110 6.53 -2.59 -8.93
N ARG A 111 7.67 -2.96 -8.38
CA ARG A 111 8.01 -4.34 -8.00
C ARG A 111 8.32 -4.36 -6.52
N ILE A 112 7.40 -4.93 -5.75
CA ILE A 112 7.44 -4.90 -4.30
C ILE A 112 7.86 -6.28 -3.83
N CYS A 113 9.05 -6.38 -3.24
CA CYS A 113 9.43 -7.55 -2.47
C CYS A 113 8.47 -7.66 -1.28
N VAL A 114 7.93 -8.85 -1.00
CA VAL A 114 6.92 -9.06 0.03
C VAL A 114 7.32 -10.22 0.94
N LYS A 115 7.12 -10.03 2.24
CA LYS A 115 6.92 -11.09 3.23
C LYS A 115 5.56 -10.88 3.88
N SER A 116 4.80 -11.94 4.10
CA SER A 116 3.45 -11.85 4.65
C SER A 116 3.15 -13.03 5.54
N ASN A 117 2.23 -12.86 6.48
CA ASN A 117 1.70 -13.98 7.27
C ASN A 117 0.17 -14.02 7.17
N LYS A 118 -0.54 -14.39 8.25
CA LYS A 118 -2.02 -14.37 8.36
C LYS A 118 -2.63 -13.06 8.87
N ARG A 119 -1.83 -12.08 9.31
CA ARG A 119 -2.32 -10.75 9.73
C ARG A 119 -1.73 -9.55 8.98
N MET A 120 -0.52 -9.63 8.46
CA MET A 120 0.16 -8.50 7.85
C MET A 120 0.95 -8.85 6.60
N ILE A 121 1.18 -7.81 5.80
CA ILE A 121 2.13 -7.76 4.70
C ILE A 121 3.20 -6.75 5.11
N ILE A 122 4.46 -7.15 4.98
CA ILE A 122 5.60 -6.23 4.97
C ILE A 122 6.25 -6.31 3.60
N GLY A 123 6.73 -5.18 3.11
CA GLY A 123 7.38 -5.16 1.82
C GLY A 123 8.42 -4.05 1.71
N ALA A 124 9.22 -4.12 0.67
CA ALA A 124 10.16 -3.08 0.30
C ALA A 124 10.30 -3.07 -1.22
N HIS A 125 10.92 -2.01 -1.73
CA HIS A 125 11.33 -1.97 -3.13
C HIS A 125 12.17 -3.19 -3.51
N SER A 126 11.95 -3.69 -4.72
CA SER A 126 12.90 -4.58 -5.36
C SER A 126 14.13 -3.79 -5.85
N PRO A 127 15.35 -4.32 -5.69
CA PRO A 127 16.54 -3.85 -6.39
C PRO A 127 16.39 -3.69 -7.91
N TYR A 128 15.49 -4.46 -8.55
CA TYR A 128 15.22 -4.40 -9.99
C TYR A 128 13.96 -3.61 -10.34
N ASP A 129 13.38 -2.86 -9.39
CA ASP A 129 12.26 -1.95 -9.65
C ASP A 129 12.74 -0.70 -10.43
N GLN A 130 12.93 -0.85 -11.74
CA GLN A 130 13.42 0.23 -12.61
C GLN A 130 12.46 1.43 -12.66
N ALA A 131 11.16 1.22 -12.45
CA ALA A 131 10.13 2.27 -12.46
C ALA A 131 10.22 3.23 -11.26
N THR A 132 11.09 2.95 -10.29
CA THR A 132 11.31 3.82 -9.12
C THR A 132 12.44 4.83 -9.30
N HIS A 133 13.20 4.75 -10.40
CA HIS A 133 14.38 5.59 -10.62
C HIS A 133 15.37 5.59 -9.42
N GLY A 134 15.49 4.45 -8.74
CA GLY A 134 16.36 4.29 -7.57
C GLY A 134 15.78 4.80 -6.24
N GLU A 135 14.49 5.14 -6.20
CA GLU A 135 13.81 5.48 -4.94
C GLU A 135 13.57 4.23 -4.09
N ARG A 136 14.05 4.29 -2.85
CA ARG A 136 13.79 3.26 -1.84
C ARG A 136 12.48 3.55 -1.12
N TYR A 137 11.73 2.49 -0.85
CA TYR A 137 10.52 2.55 -0.05
C TYR A 137 10.34 1.29 0.80
N LEU A 138 9.58 1.47 1.87
CA LEU A 138 9.04 0.42 2.71
C LEU A 138 7.52 0.35 2.57
N VAL A 139 6.99 -0.86 2.70
CA VAL A 139 5.57 -1.15 2.56
C VAL A 139 5.07 -1.82 3.83
N LYS A 140 3.95 -1.31 4.34
CA LYS A 140 3.13 -2.01 5.33
C LYS A 140 1.77 -2.25 4.71
N GLY A 141 1.30 -3.47 4.77
CA GLY A 141 0.00 -3.83 4.23
C GLY A 141 -0.80 -4.77 5.11
N THR A 142 -2.06 -4.89 4.75
CA THR A 142 -3.05 -5.77 5.36
C THR A 142 -3.92 -6.36 4.27
N TYR A 143 -4.52 -7.51 4.55
CA TYR A 143 -5.60 -8.06 3.73
C TYR A 143 -6.90 -8.09 4.51
N LYS A 144 -8.00 -8.13 3.75
CA LYS A 144 -9.35 -8.29 4.26
C LYS A 144 -9.97 -9.52 3.61
N ALA A 145 -10.57 -10.35 4.45
CA ALA A 145 -11.40 -11.47 4.01
C ALA A 145 -12.63 -10.95 3.25
N SER A 146 -13.21 -11.78 2.38
CA SER A 146 -14.44 -11.43 1.67
C SER A 146 -15.59 -11.12 2.64
N TYR A 147 -15.71 -11.90 3.71
CA TYR A 147 -16.62 -11.72 4.83
C TYR A 147 -15.97 -12.21 6.14
N PRO A 148 -16.51 -11.87 7.32
CA PRO A 148 -15.98 -12.36 8.59
C PRO A 148 -15.95 -13.90 8.64
N LYS A 149 -14.78 -14.47 8.99
CA LYS A 149 -14.50 -15.93 9.00
C LYS A 149 -14.41 -16.61 7.64
N ALA A 150 -14.40 -15.88 6.53
CA ALA A 150 -14.10 -16.49 5.25
C ALA A 150 -12.68 -17.08 5.26
N GLY A 151 -12.49 -18.22 4.60
CA GLY A 151 -11.18 -18.85 4.41
C GLY A 151 -10.36 -18.21 3.29
N ASP A 152 -10.86 -17.12 2.69
CA ASP A 152 -10.25 -16.43 1.57
C ASP A 152 -9.88 -14.98 1.91
N PHE A 153 -9.02 -14.40 1.07
CA PHE A 153 -8.67 -12.99 1.11
C PHE A 153 -8.92 -12.38 -0.25
N THR A 154 -9.73 -11.31 -0.29
CA THR A 154 -10.15 -10.68 -1.54
C THR A 154 -9.69 -9.24 -1.67
N LYS A 155 -9.26 -8.59 -0.60
CA LYS A 155 -8.77 -7.20 -0.65
C LYS A 155 -7.41 -7.07 -0.01
N ILE A 156 -6.53 -6.31 -0.63
CA ILE A 156 -5.22 -5.93 -0.10
C ILE A 156 -5.18 -4.40 -0.01
N SER A 157 -4.61 -3.88 1.07
CA SER A 157 -4.30 -2.47 1.23
C SER A 157 -2.84 -2.33 1.61
N LEU A 158 -2.09 -1.57 0.82
CA LEU A 158 -0.67 -1.31 1.01
C LEU A 158 -0.47 0.17 1.27
N LYS A 159 0.39 0.49 2.23
CA LYS A 159 0.90 1.83 2.47
C LYS A 159 2.40 1.82 2.20
N LEU A 160 2.82 2.56 1.18
CA LEU A 160 4.20 2.72 0.79
C LEU A 160 4.72 4.06 1.31
N LYS A 161 5.90 4.02 1.93
CA LYS A 161 6.60 5.19 2.42
C LYS A 161 7.98 5.23 1.79
N LYS A 162 8.22 6.27 0.99
CA LYS A 162 9.52 6.54 0.36
C LYS A 162 10.43 7.29 1.32
N ASP A 163 11.73 7.06 1.22
CA ASP A 163 12.73 7.68 2.09
C ASP A 163 12.77 9.21 1.94
N LYS A 164 12.63 9.69 0.70
CA LYS A 164 12.79 11.12 0.35
C LYS A 164 11.47 11.90 0.27
N THR A 165 10.33 11.27 0.57
CA THR A 165 9.01 11.89 0.38
C THR A 165 8.18 11.88 1.67
N SER A 166 7.62 13.03 2.04
CA SER A 166 6.74 13.14 3.21
C SER A 166 5.36 12.51 2.97
N VAL A 167 4.88 12.52 1.73
CA VAL A 167 3.59 11.93 1.32
C VAL A 167 3.72 10.42 1.18
N ALA A 168 2.78 9.69 1.78
CA ALA A 168 2.67 8.24 1.60
C ALA A 168 1.82 7.92 0.37
N GLU A 169 2.19 6.86 -0.32
CA GLU A 169 1.37 6.27 -1.38
C GLU A 169 0.55 5.12 -0.79
N PHE A 170 -0.70 5.00 -1.20
CA PHE A 170 -1.59 3.92 -0.81
C PHE A 170 -2.01 3.15 -2.04
N ILE A 171 -1.91 1.83 -2.01
CA ILE A 171 -2.37 0.95 -3.09
C ILE A 171 -3.50 0.09 -2.53
N TYR A 172 -4.69 0.20 -3.12
CA TYR A 172 -5.87 -0.57 -2.77
C TYR A 172 -6.17 -1.54 -3.89
N LEU A 173 -6.27 -2.82 -3.55
CA LEU A 173 -6.38 -3.91 -4.50
C LEU A 173 -7.54 -4.82 -4.11
N GLN A 174 -8.28 -5.28 -5.11
CA GLN A 174 -9.34 -6.26 -4.99
C GLN A 174 -9.11 -7.39 -5.98
N LYS A 175 -9.24 -8.62 -5.50
CA LYS A 175 -9.15 -9.84 -6.30
C LYS A 175 -10.33 -9.87 -7.27
N LEU A 176 -10.04 -10.11 -8.54
CA LEU A 176 -11.09 -10.34 -9.53
C LEU A 176 -11.74 -11.70 -9.24
N GLY A 177 -13.08 -11.76 -9.20
CA GLY A 177 -13.81 -12.96 -8.80
C GLY A 177 -13.51 -14.19 -9.67
N THR A 178 -13.17 -13.98 -10.94
CA THR A 178 -12.77 -15.04 -11.89
C THR A 178 -11.27 -15.29 -11.92
N ALA A 179 -10.44 -14.40 -11.37
CA ALA A 179 -8.98 -14.52 -11.43
C ALA A 179 -8.41 -15.07 -10.11
N LYS A 180 -7.64 -16.15 -10.20
CA LYS A 180 -6.98 -16.74 -9.02
C LYS A 180 -5.77 -15.93 -8.53
N TYR A 181 -5.15 -15.14 -9.42
CA TYR A 181 -3.80 -14.57 -9.23
C TYR A 181 -3.72 -13.06 -9.46
N GLU A 182 -4.80 -12.43 -9.95
CA GLU A 182 -4.80 -11.03 -10.36
C GLU A 182 -5.67 -10.18 -9.44
N PHE A 183 -5.15 -8.98 -9.17
CA PHE A 183 -5.79 -7.92 -8.42
C PHE A 183 -5.94 -6.69 -9.29
N ILE A 184 -7.03 -5.96 -9.09
CA ILE A 184 -7.24 -4.63 -9.68
C ILE A 184 -7.55 -3.61 -8.60
N GLY A 185 -7.30 -2.34 -8.87
CA GLY A 185 -7.72 -1.26 -8.00
C GLY A 185 -7.04 0.04 -8.35
N GLU A 186 -6.53 0.75 -7.35
CA GLU A 186 -6.00 2.11 -7.53
C GLU A 186 -4.82 2.42 -6.60
N SER A 187 -3.93 3.29 -7.08
CA SER A 187 -2.92 3.97 -6.29
C SER A 187 -3.41 5.37 -5.93
N ARG A 188 -3.13 5.81 -4.70
CA ARG A 188 -3.40 7.16 -4.20
C ARG A 188 -2.14 7.77 -3.59
N LEU A 189 -1.83 9.02 -3.94
CA LEU A 189 -0.78 9.80 -3.28
C LEU A 189 -1.44 10.73 -2.25
N GLY A 190 -1.29 10.39 -0.96
CA GLY A 190 -2.08 11.02 0.09
C GLY A 190 -3.56 10.74 -0.09
N LYS A 191 -4.35 11.78 -0.41
CA LYS A 191 -5.79 11.67 -0.67
C LYS A 191 -6.15 11.62 -2.16
N ALA A 192 -5.24 11.99 -3.05
CA ALA A 192 -5.50 12.11 -4.47
C ALA A 192 -5.31 10.76 -5.17
N ILE A 193 -6.21 10.43 -6.09
CA ILE A 193 -6.04 9.26 -6.97
C ILE A 193 -4.87 9.55 -7.91
N ASN A 194 -3.94 8.60 -7.98
CA ASN A 194 -2.74 8.65 -8.80
C ASN A 194 -2.82 7.73 -10.04
N GLY A 195 -3.74 6.76 -10.03
CA GLY A 195 -4.10 5.96 -11.21
C GLY A 195 -4.66 4.59 -10.87
N HIS A 196 -5.27 3.94 -11.87
CA HIS A 196 -5.69 2.55 -11.77
C HIS A 196 -4.50 1.61 -11.85
N VAL A 197 -4.53 0.54 -11.07
CA VAL A 197 -3.45 -0.43 -11.01
C VAL A 197 -3.98 -1.86 -11.13
N LYS A 198 -3.13 -2.71 -11.67
CA LYS A 198 -3.28 -4.15 -11.70
C LYS A 198 -2.08 -4.76 -10.99
N ALA A 199 -2.30 -5.81 -10.20
CA ALA A 199 -1.21 -6.47 -9.51
C ALA A 199 -1.31 -7.99 -9.58
N TYR A 200 -0.16 -8.64 -9.56
CA TYR A 200 -0.03 -10.09 -9.52
C TYR A 200 1.17 -10.49 -8.67
N TYR A 201 1.04 -11.62 -8.01
CA TYR A 201 2.04 -12.12 -7.09
C TYR A 201 2.83 -13.26 -7.70
N LYS A 202 4.15 -13.14 -7.64
CA LYS A 202 5.10 -14.15 -8.07
C LYS A 202 5.79 -14.79 -6.86
N ASN A 203 6.09 -16.07 -7.01
CA ASN A 203 6.54 -16.94 -5.92
C ASN A 203 7.98 -16.68 -5.43
N VAL A 204 8.48 -17.58 -4.59
CA VAL A 204 9.85 -17.55 -4.04
C VAL A 204 10.95 -17.44 -5.10
N MET A 205 10.81 -18.10 -6.24
CA MET A 205 11.86 -18.07 -7.28
C MET A 205 12.07 -16.64 -7.76
N GLN A 206 10.98 -15.86 -7.84
CA GLN A 206 11.04 -14.47 -8.20
C GLN A 206 11.60 -13.59 -7.08
N TYR A 207 11.38 -13.95 -5.81
CA TYR A 207 11.99 -13.28 -4.66
C TYR A 207 13.52 -13.36 -4.73
N ASP A 208 14.04 -14.55 -5.05
CA ASP A 208 15.48 -14.78 -5.19
C ASP A 208 16.03 -14.07 -6.43
N TYR A 209 15.34 -14.16 -7.57
CA TYR A 209 15.75 -13.48 -8.80
C TYR A 209 15.81 -11.96 -8.66
N GLU A 210 14.84 -11.38 -7.95
CA GLU A 210 14.80 -9.92 -7.71
C GLU A 210 15.73 -9.50 -6.55
N LEU A 211 16.51 -10.42 -5.95
CA LEU A 211 17.42 -10.17 -4.83
C LEU A 211 16.74 -9.49 -3.63
N CYS A 212 15.51 -9.89 -3.35
CA CYS A 212 14.68 -9.28 -2.30
C CYS A 212 15.26 -9.42 -0.89
N GLU A 213 16.17 -10.38 -0.67
CA GLU A 213 16.90 -10.52 0.58
C GLU A 213 17.78 -9.31 0.92
N VAL A 214 18.22 -8.54 -0.07
CA VAL A 214 19.03 -7.35 0.15
C VAL A 214 18.22 -6.20 0.76
N THR A 215 16.91 -6.16 0.50
CA THR A 215 16.03 -5.07 0.96
C THR A 215 15.14 -5.46 2.13
N LEU A 216 14.68 -6.73 2.20
CA LEU A 216 13.84 -7.25 3.28
C LEU A 216 14.55 -8.22 4.23
N GLY A 217 15.85 -8.41 4.04
CA GLY A 217 16.64 -9.41 4.74
C GLY A 217 16.44 -10.81 4.18
N ALA A 218 17.43 -11.66 4.43
CA ALA A 218 17.33 -13.09 4.19
C ALA A 218 16.23 -13.73 5.07
N TYR A 219 16.03 -15.02 4.88
CA TYR A 219 15.08 -15.93 5.54
C TYR A 219 14.93 -15.71 7.08
N TYR A 220 13.79 -16.19 7.59
CA TYR A 220 13.10 -15.96 8.89
C TYR A 220 13.95 -15.60 10.11
#